data_AF-A0A916YR55-F1
#
_entry.id   AF-A0A916YR55-F1
#
_cell.length_a   1.000
_cell.length_b   1.000
_cell.length_c   1.000
_cell.angle_alpha   90.00
_cell.angle_beta   90.00
_cell.angle_gamma   90.00
#
_symmetry.space_group_name_H-M   'P 1'
#
loop_
_entity.id
_entity.type
_entity.pdbx_description
1 polymer ?
#
loop_
_entity_poly.entity_id
_entity_poly.type
_entity_poly.pdbx_seq_one_letter_code
_entity_poly.pdbx_strand_id
1 'polypeptide(L)'
;MAFPTENELDVLFTGNKAQLNHLVEANKERLNRYGITGEELEELEDEPLKERIVQVFSFIYSVVVDWREYDDEIIRLFGKIIPEEVEVEENDEGLLVHVDHAAYPVKLSFSPKDRYITIKAFNEIIKDKYELRLFEASYYSDTHEFLLLPNETWDSLAKKYSQQVEQIFRPIDPDLDFP
;
A
#
# COMPACT_ATOMS: atom_id res chain seq x y z
N MET A 1 2.88 8.67 -6.96
CA MET A 1 4.04 8.27 -6.10
C MET A 1 4.93 7.38 -6.94
N ALA A 2 6.26 7.39 -6.80
CA ALA A 2 7.10 6.43 -7.52
C ALA A 2 7.24 5.13 -6.71
N PHE A 3 7.33 3.99 -7.40
CA PHE A 3 7.66 2.71 -6.76
C PHE A 3 9.02 2.79 -6.05
N PRO A 4 9.18 2.07 -4.92
CA PRO A 4 10.47 1.92 -4.28
C PRO A 4 11.44 1.18 -5.20
N THR A 5 12.72 1.56 -5.16
CA THR A 5 13.79 0.83 -5.85
C THR A 5 14.10 -0.50 -5.15
N GLU A 6 14.79 -1.42 -5.81
CA GLU A 6 15.20 -2.70 -5.20
C GLU A 6 16.03 -2.49 -3.91
N ASN A 7 16.92 -1.50 -3.89
CA ASN A 7 17.73 -1.17 -2.71
C ASN A 7 16.88 -0.64 -1.55
N GLU A 8 15.81 0.10 -1.84
CA GLU A 8 14.89 0.61 -0.82
C GLU A 8 13.99 -0.52 -0.29
N LEU A 9 13.54 -1.43 -1.16
CA LEU A 9 12.80 -2.62 -0.75
C LEU A 9 13.64 -3.55 0.13
N ASP A 10 14.93 -3.72 -0.18
CA ASP A 10 15.85 -4.54 0.61
C ASP A 10 15.92 -4.10 2.09
N VAL A 11 15.70 -2.81 2.38
CA VAL A 11 15.72 -2.27 3.75
C VAL A 11 14.74 -3.02 4.65
N LEU A 12 13.55 -3.38 4.14
CA LEU A 12 12.52 -4.12 4.88
C LEU A 12 13.01 -5.47 5.41
N PHE A 13 13.97 -6.08 4.74
CA PHE A 13 14.35 -7.47 4.98
C PHE A 13 15.73 -7.65 5.63
N THR A 14 16.62 -6.67 5.48
CA THR A 14 18.01 -6.76 5.97
C THR A 14 18.16 -6.40 7.45
N GLY A 15 17.24 -5.61 8.01
CA GLY A 15 17.34 -5.13 9.39
C GLY A 15 18.55 -4.20 9.62
N ASN A 16 19.00 -3.49 8.59
CA ASN A 16 20.22 -2.68 8.64
C ASN A 16 19.92 -1.20 8.98
N LYS A 17 20.39 -0.73 10.14
CA LYS A 17 20.19 0.67 10.60
C LYS A 17 20.81 1.71 9.63
N ALA A 18 21.95 1.40 9.02
CA ALA A 18 22.57 2.34 8.07
C ALA A 18 21.73 2.50 6.79
N GLN A 19 21.13 1.41 6.31
CA GLN A 19 20.21 1.47 5.17
C GLN A 19 18.92 2.22 5.51
N LEU A 20 18.38 2.04 6.72
CA LEU A 20 17.24 2.83 7.20
C LEU A 20 17.57 4.33 7.24
N ASN A 21 18.70 4.72 7.83
CA ASN A 21 19.10 6.13 7.89
C ASN A 21 19.25 6.73 6.48
N HIS A 22 19.80 5.98 5.54
CA HIS A 22 19.88 6.41 4.15
C HIS A 22 18.49 6.57 3.51
N LEU A 23 17.56 5.65 3.78
CA LEU A 23 16.18 5.73 3.29
C LEU A 23 15.47 6.99 3.80
N VAL A 24 15.61 7.31 5.09
CA VAL A 24 15.06 8.52 5.72
C VAL A 24 15.62 9.77 5.05
N GLU A 25 16.93 9.88 4.93
CA GLU A 25 17.56 11.07 4.32
C GLU A 25 17.19 11.22 2.84
N ALA A 26 17.14 10.12 2.08
CA ALA A 26 16.74 10.13 0.67
C ALA A 26 15.27 10.56 0.46
N ASN A 27 14.40 10.35 1.46
CA ASN A 27 12.96 10.62 1.37
C ASN A 27 12.48 11.75 2.31
N LYS A 28 13.40 12.54 2.86
CA LYS A 28 13.10 13.60 3.84
C LYS A 28 12.04 14.60 3.38
N GLU A 29 12.11 15.04 2.13
CA GLU A 29 11.10 15.95 1.57
C GLU A 29 9.72 15.31 1.43
N ARG A 30 9.66 13.99 1.21
CA ARG A 30 8.39 13.25 1.17
C ARG A 30 7.80 13.13 2.57
N LEU A 31 8.61 12.68 3.53
CA LEU A 31 8.21 12.56 4.93
C LEU A 31 7.65 13.89 5.47
N ASN A 32 8.36 15.00 5.25
CA ASN A 32 7.91 16.33 5.65
C ASN A 32 6.57 16.74 5.00
N ARG A 33 6.33 16.38 3.73
CA ARG A 33 5.06 16.69 3.05
C ARG A 33 3.87 15.95 3.64
N TYR A 34 4.09 14.76 4.17
CA TYR A 34 3.08 13.98 4.88
C TYR A 34 2.99 14.32 6.38
N GLY A 35 3.71 15.36 6.81
CA GLY A 35 3.70 15.80 8.19
C GLY A 35 4.56 14.97 9.12
N ILE A 36 5.29 13.96 8.61
CA ILE A 36 6.18 13.13 9.43
C ILE A 36 7.38 13.97 9.85
N THR A 37 7.40 14.32 11.13
CA THR A 37 8.39 15.20 11.75
C THR A 37 9.63 14.44 12.22
N GLY A 38 10.68 15.21 12.56
CA GLY A 38 11.82 14.64 13.27
C GLY A 38 11.44 14.04 14.63
N GLU A 39 10.46 14.64 15.31
CA GLU A 39 9.96 14.16 16.60
C GLU A 39 9.29 12.79 16.46
N GLU A 40 8.40 12.59 15.47
CA GLU A 40 7.80 11.27 15.21
C GLU A 40 8.86 10.21 14.88
N LEU A 41 9.89 10.55 14.10
CA LEU A 41 10.98 9.62 13.80
C LEU A 41 11.85 9.30 15.04
N GLU A 42 12.00 10.26 15.95
CA GLU A 42 12.70 10.08 17.22
C GLU A 42 11.92 9.16 18.17
N GLU A 43 10.58 9.29 18.21
CA GLU A 43 9.71 8.39 18.99
C GLU A 43 9.87 6.92 18.57
N LEU A 44 10.14 6.66 17.29
CA LEU A 44 10.39 5.30 16.82
C LEU A 44 11.73 4.70 17.29
N GLU A 45 12.65 5.48 17.88
CA GLU A 45 13.94 4.95 18.34
C GLU A 45 13.82 3.95 19.48
N ASP A 46 12.72 4.00 20.24
CA ASP A 46 12.43 3.04 21.33
C ASP A 46 11.88 1.71 20.80
N GLU A 47 11.41 1.68 19.55
CA GLU A 47 10.88 0.47 18.91
C GLU A 47 12.00 -0.48 18.42
N PRO A 48 11.73 -1.79 18.36
CA PRO A 48 12.64 -2.73 17.72
C PRO A 48 12.96 -2.30 16.29
N LEU A 49 14.25 -2.35 15.91
CA LEU A 49 14.73 -1.85 14.61
C LEU A 49 13.91 -2.36 13.41
N LYS A 50 13.45 -3.61 13.45
CA LYS A 50 12.63 -4.20 12.39
C LYS A 50 11.26 -3.53 12.26
N GLU A 51 10.62 -3.21 13.38
CA GLU A 51 9.31 -2.56 13.42
C GLU A 51 9.43 -1.11 12.93
N ARG A 52 10.46 -0.39 13.42
CA ARG A 52 10.78 0.95 12.92
C ARG A 52 11.02 0.97 11.40
N ILE A 53 11.73 -0.02 10.87
CA ILE A 53 11.97 -0.12 9.41
C ILE A 53 10.65 -0.21 8.66
N VAL A 54 9.73 -1.07 9.10
CA VAL A 54 8.42 -1.25 8.45
C VAL A 54 7.62 0.05 8.51
N GLN A 55 7.55 0.70 9.67
CA GLN A 55 6.80 1.95 9.85
C GLN A 55 7.35 3.10 9.01
N VAL A 56 8.67 3.33 9.05
CA VAL A 56 9.28 4.38 8.21
C VAL A 56 9.09 4.08 6.72
N PHE A 57 9.21 2.81 6.32
CA PHE A 57 8.99 2.44 4.93
C PHE A 57 7.54 2.66 4.50
N SER A 58 6.57 2.32 5.36
CA SER A 58 5.16 2.51 5.06
C SER A 58 4.82 4.00 4.93
N PHE A 59 5.34 4.88 5.79
CA PHE A 59 5.17 6.33 5.64
C PHE A 59 5.63 6.89 4.27
N ILE A 60 6.59 6.23 3.62
CA ILE A 60 7.16 6.70 2.36
C ILE A 60 6.42 6.14 1.14
N TYR A 61 6.01 4.87 1.20
CA TYR A 61 5.53 4.13 0.02
C TYR A 61 4.15 3.51 0.15
N SER A 62 3.53 3.52 1.33
CA SER A 62 2.20 2.95 1.47
C SER A 62 1.13 3.86 0.87
N VAL A 63 0.07 3.23 0.41
CA VAL A 63 -1.22 3.86 0.22
C VAL A 63 -2.01 3.66 1.51
N VAL A 64 -2.34 4.77 2.17
CA VAL A 64 -3.07 4.78 3.43
C VAL A 64 -4.56 4.89 3.11
N VAL A 65 -5.37 3.97 3.64
CA VAL A 65 -6.83 3.95 3.50
C VAL A 65 -7.47 3.97 4.88
N ASP A 66 -8.06 5.11 5.23
CA ASP A 66 -8.82 5.27 6.47
C ASP A 66 -10.14 4.48 6.44
N TRP A 67 -10.74 4.18 7.60
CA TRP A 67 -12.04 3.51 7.67
C TRP A 67 -13.21 4.33 7.13
N ARG A 68 -13.04 5.65 7.03
CA ARG A 68 -14.03 6.59 6.48
C ARG A 68 -13.75 6.95 5.03
N GLU A 69 -12.73 6.36 4.42
CA GLU A 69 -12.37 6.68 3.05
C GLU A 69 -13.50 6.27 2.10
N TYR A 70 -13.84 7.15 1.16
CA TYR A 70 -14.86 6.87 0.16
C TYR A 70 -14.31 5.89 -0.89
N ASP A 71 -15.16 4.99 -1.38
CA ASP A 71 -14.74 3.95 -2.32
C ASP A 71 -14.14 4.53 -3.61
N ASP A 72 -14.64 5.65 -4.13
CA ASP A 72 -14.05 6.30 -5.30
C ASP A 72 -12.66 6.91 -4.98
N GLU A 73 -12.50 7.53 -3.82
CA GLU A 73 -11.20 8.04 -3.36
C GLU A 73 -10.17 6.92 -3.15
N ILE A 74 -10.58 5.73 -2.68
CA ILE A 74 -9.71 4.55 -2.61
C ILE A 74 -9.13 4.22 -4.00
N ILE A 75 -9.97 4.21 -5.03
CA ILE A 75 -9.52 3.97 -6.41
C ILE A 75 -8.53 5.06 -6.85
N ARG A 76 -8.83 6.34 -6.58
CA ARG A 76 -7.93 7.46 -6.91
C ARG A 76 -6.59 7.37 -6.18
N LEU A 77 -6.59 6.92 -4.92
CA LEU A 77 -5.37 6.74 -4.13
C LEU A 77 -4.44 5.70 -4.75
N PHE A 78 -4.96 4.54 -5.12
CA PHE A 78 -4.16 3.51 -5.80
C PHE A 78 -3.77 3.92 -7.22
N GLY A 79 -4.69 4.56 -7.96
CA GLY A 79 -4.43 5.05 -9.32
C GLY A 79 -3.26 6.03 -9.41
N LYS A 80 -3.00 6.82 -8.35
CA LYS A 80 -1.84 7.73 -8.28
C LYS A 80 -0.47 7.01 -8.21
N ILE A 81 -0.45 5.70 -8.04
CA ILE A 81 0.78 4.91 -7.87
C ILE A 81 1.25 4.31 -9.21
N ILE A 82 0.31 3.85 -10.03
CA ILE A 82 0.60 3.22 -11.32
C ILE A 82 0.72 4.27 -12.45
N PRO A 83 1.42 3.97 -13.55
CA PRO A 83 1.54 4.88 -14.68
C PRO A 83 0.28 4.94 -15.55
N GLU A 84 -0.57 3.92 -15.52
CA GLU A 84 -1.83 3.87 -16.25
C GLU A 84 -2.79 4.98 -15.79
N GLU A 85 -3.60 5.48 -16.72
CA GLU A 85 -4.64 6.45 -16.40
C GLU A 85 -5.79 5.75 -15.68
N VAL A 86 -6.07 6.17 -14.45
CA VAL A 86 -7.15 5.64 -13.63
C VAL A 86 -8.18 6.72 -13.35
N GLU A 87 -9.41 6.49 -13.81
CA GLU A 87 -10.57 7.33 -13.52
C GLU A 87 -11.67 6.50 -12.85
N VAL A 88 -12.55 7.17 -12.13
CA VAL A 88 -13.66 6.52 -11.43
C VAL A 88 -14.88 7.43 -11.41
N GLU A 89 -16.03 6.83 -11.71
CA GLU A 89 -17.36 7.43 -11.61
C GLU A 89 -18.21 6.59 -10.66
N GLU A 90 -19.02 7.25 -9.82
CA GLU A 90 -20.01 6.58 -8.98
C GLU A 90 -21.39 6.66 -9.63
N ASN A 91 -22.17 5.59 -9.51
CA ASN A 91 -23.55 5.49 -9.96
C ASN A 91 -24.40 4.66 -8.98
N ASP A 92 -25.69 4.50 -9.28
CA ASP A 92 -26.65 3.81 -8.40
C ASP A 92 -26.32 2.31 -8.13
N GLU A 93 -25.41 1.69 -8.89
CA GLU A 93 -24.98 0.30 -8.70
C GLU A 93 -23.60 0.17 -8.02
N GLY A 94 -22.85 1.26 -7.86
CA GLY A 94 -21.50 1.28 -7.29
C GLY A 94 -20.55 2.15 -8.11
N LEU A 95 -19.38 1.63 -8.46
CA LEU A 95 -18.36 2.35 -9.22
C LEU A 95 -18.23 1.84 -10.65
N LEU A 96 -17.84 2.74 -11.55
CA LEU A 96 -17.29 2.43 -12.86
C LEU A 96 -15.83 2.90 -12.87
N VAL A 97 -14.90 1.94 -12.79
CA VAL A 97 -13.47 2.21 -12.79
C VAL A 97 -12.94 2.11 -14.21
N HIS A 98 -12.20 3.11 -14.66
CA HIS A 98 -11.52 3.12 -15.94
C HIS A 98 -10.03 2.96 -15.75
N VAL A 99 -9.40 2.02 -16.46
CA VAL A 99 -7.93 1.87 -16.52
C VAL A 99 -7.52 1.80 -17.98
N ASP A 100 -6.70 2.76 -18.44
CA ASP A 100 -6.26 2.87 -19.85
C ASP A 100 -7.42 2.69 -20.85
N HIS A 101 -8.55 3.37 -20.61
CA HIS A 101 -9.78 3.37 -21.43
C HIS A 101 -10.65 2.10 -21.34
N ALA A 102 -10.23 1.06 -20.63
CA ALA A 102 -11.09 -0.09 -20.32
C ALA A 102 -11.93 0.19 -19.08
N ALA A 103 -13.23 -0.13 -19.12
CA ALA A 103 -14.17 0.14 -18.05
C ALA A 103 -14.53 -1.14 -17.27
N TYR A 104 -14.53 -1.04 -15.96
CA TYR A 104 -14.73 -2.14 -15.02
C TYR A 104 -15.81 -1.76 -13.99
N PRO A 105 -17.02 -2.35 -14.05
CA PRO A 105 -18.04 -2.09 -13.05
C PRO A 105 -17.71 -2.80 -11.74
N VAL A 106 -17.77 -2.06 -10.63
CA VAL A 106 -17.60 -2.56 -9.26
C VAL A 106 -18.92 -2.36 -8.52
N LYS A 107 -19.57 -3.46 -8.17
CA LYS A 107 -20.86 -3.41 -7.47
C LYS A 107 -20.65 -3.18 -5.99
N LEU A 108 -21.31 -2.15 -5.45
CA LEU A 108 -21.25 -1.82 -4.02
C LEU A 108 -22.59 -2.08 -3.34
N SER A 109 -22.55 -2.30 -2.02
CA SER A 109 -23.74 -2.45 -1.17
C SER A 109 -24.22 -1.13 -0.54
N PHE A 110 -23.47 -0.05 -0.77
CA PHE A 110 -23.54 1.25 -0.10
C PHE A 110 -23.48 1.13 1.43
N SER A 111 -22.54 0.31 1.91
CA SER A 111 -22.27 0.12 3.34
C SER A 111 -20.78 0.32 3.65
N PRO A 112 -20.41 0.61 4.91
CA PRO A 112 -19.00 0.75 5.29
C PRO A 112 -18.12 -0.50 5.03
N LYS A 113 -18.73 -1.65 4.72
CA LYS A 113 -18.00 -2.88 4.36
C LYS A 113 -17.52 -2.89 2.91
N ASP A 114 -17.99 -1.94 2.10
CA ASP A 114 -17.66 -1.86 0.68
C ASP A 114 -16.20 -1.52 0.41
N ARG A 115 -15.51 -0.89 1.37
CA ARG A 115 -14.07 -0.62 1.30
C ARG A 115 -13.27 -1.83 0.81
N TYR A 116 -13.50 -3.01 1.39
CA TYR A 116 -12.80 -4.22 0.99
C TYR A 116 -13.31 -4.82 -0.32
N ILE A 117 -14.57 -4.57 -0.70
CA ILE A 117 -15.06 -4.89 -2.05
C ILE A 117 -14.28 -4.07 -3.08
N THR A 118 -14.13 -2.76 -2.83
CA THR A 118 -13.40 -1.83 -3.70
C THR A 118 -11.92 -2.17 -3.82
N ILE A 119 -11.22 -2.42 -2.70
CA ILE A 119 -9.81 -2.82 -2.71
C ILE A 119 -9.60 -4.12 -3.48
N LYS A 120 -10.44 -5.14 -3.23
CA LYS A 120 -10.36 -6.43 -3.93
C LYS A 120 -10.65 -6.28 -5.41
N ALA A 121 -11.66 -5.49 -5.78
CA ALA A 121 -11.99 -5.23 -7.16
C ALA A 121 -10.85 -4.51 -7.90
N PHE A 122 -10.25 -3.49 -7.29
CA PHE A 122 -9.12 -2.79 -7.90
C PHE A 122 -7.91 -3.71 -8.07
N ASN A 123 -7.57 -4.52 -7.06
CA ASN A 123 -6.49 -5.50 -7.16
C ASN A 123 -6.72 -6.48 -8.32
N GLU A 124 -7.96 -6.94 -8.50
CA GLU A 124 -8.34 -7.83 -9.60
C GLU A 124 -8.25 -7.14 -10.98
N ILE A 125 -8.62 -5.87 -11.08
CA ILE A 125 -8.54 -5.09 -12.33
C ILE A 125 -7.08 -4.95 -12.81
N ILE A 126 -6.13 -4.76 -11.90
CA ILE A 126 -4.72 -4.49 -12.23
C ILE A 126 -3.83 -5.75 -12.21
N LYS A 127 -4.40 -6.91 -11.86
CA LYS A 127 -3.65 -8.14 -11.50
C LYS A 127 -2.65 -8.64 -12.54
N ASP A 128 -2.87 -8.31 -13.82
CA ASP A 128 -2.01 -8.77 -14.91
C ASP A 128 -0.61 -8.14 -14.83
N LYS A 129 -0.49 -6.96 -14.21
CA LYS A 129 0.76 -6.20 -14.12
C LYS A 129 1.19 -5.93 -12.68
N TYR A 130 0.24 -5.77 -11.77
CA TYR A 130 0.49 -5.29 -10.42
C TYR A 130 -0.24 -6.14 -9.38
N GLU A 131 0.26 -6.10 -8.15
CA GLU A 131 -0.40 -6.72 -7.01
C GLU A 131 -0.34 -5.76 -5.81
N LEU A 132 -1.50 -5.60 -5.16
CA LEU A 132 -1.64 -4.97 -3.85
C LEU A 132 -1.35 -6.00 -2.76
N ARG A 133 -0.62 -5.57 -1.74
CA ARG A 133 -0.53 -6.30 -0.46
C ARG A 133 -0.70 -5.36 0.71
N LEU A 134 -1.42 -5.81 1.73
CA LEU A 134 -1.61 -5.10 2.99
C LEU A 134 -0.36 -5.26 3.86
N PHE A 135 0.10 -4.20 4.51
CA PHE A 135 1.06 -4.32 5.60
C PHE A 135 0.38 -5.01 6.79
N GLU A 136 0.86 -6.20 7.18
CA GLU A 136 0.25 -7.04 8.22
C GLU A 136 0.10 -6.28 9.55
N ALA A 137 1.05 -5.40 9.87
CA ALA A 137 1.04 -4.57 11.06
C ALA A 137 -0.18 -3.62 11.13
N SER A 138 -0.74 -3.24 9.98
CA SER A 138 -1.91 -2.36 9.92
C SER A 138 -3.24 -3.12 9.99
N TYR A 139 -3.27 -4.46 9.87
CA TYR A 139 -4.51 -5.21 9.66
C TYR A 139 -5.60 -4.98 10.73
N TYR A 140 -5.21 -4.85 12.01
CA TYR A 140 -6.13 -4.59 13.13
C TYR A 140 -6.36 -3.11 13.43
N SER A 141 -5.76 -2.20 12.65
CA SER A 141 -5.98 -0.76 12.73
C SER A 141 -7.25 -0.36 11.99
N ASP A 142 -7.84 0.78 12.36
CA ASP A 142 -8.92 1.40 11.58
C ASP A 142 -8.41 1.96 10.24
N THR A 143 -7.12 2.32 10.20
CA THR A 143 -6.39 2.81 9.04
C THR A 143 -5.48 1.71 8.48
N HIS A 144 -5.67 1.34 7.22
CA HIS A 144 -4.93 0.27 6.55
C HIS A 144 -3.88 0.80 5.59
N GLU A 145 -2.72 0.16 5.56
CA GLU A 145 -1.59 0.55 4.72
C GLU A 145 -1.32 -0.51 3.68
N PHE A 146 -1.27 -0.13 2.41
CA PHE A 146 -1.06 -1.06 1.30
C PHE A 146 0.19 -0.71 0.52
N LEU A 147 0.89 -1.73 0.03
CA LEU A 147 1.96 -1.59 -0.95
C LEU A 147 1.50 -2.14 -2.30
N LEU A 148 1.55 -1.29 -3.33
CA LEU A 148 1.31 -1.66 -4.72
C LEU A 148 2.65 -1.75 -5.43
N LEU A 149 2.96 -2.91 -6.04
CA LEU A 149 4.18 -3.10 -6.84
C LEU A 149 3.87 -3.88 -8.13
N PRO A 150 4.76 -3.77 -9.14
CA PRO A 150 4.75 -4.69 -10.27
C PRO A 150 4.91 -6.15 -9.82
N ASN A 151 4.24 -7.07 -10.52
CA ASN A 151 4.29 -8.51 -10.25
C ASN A 151 5.73 -9.06 -10.28
N GLU A 152 6.56 -8.58 -11.22
CA GLU A 152 7.97 -8.98 -11.32
C GLU A 152 8.78 -8.61 -10.06
N THR A 153 8.44 -7.50 -9.42
CA THR A 153 9.07 -7.06 -8.18
C THR A 153 8.66 -7.97 -7.04
N TRP A 154 7.36 -8.30 -6.92
CA TRP A 154 6.88 -9.26 -5.93
C TRP A 154 7.52 -10.64 -6.10
N ASP A 155 7.64 -11.13 -7.33
CA ASP A 155 8.31 -12.39 -7.64
C ASP A 155 9.78 -12.39 -7.22
N SER A 156 10.49 -11.28 -7.44
CA SER A 156 11.88 -11.12 -7.00
C SER A 156 12.00 -11.16 -5.48
N LEU A 157 11.12 -10.43 -4.78
CA LEU A 157 11.08 -10.41 -3.31
C LEU A 157 10.74 -11.79 -2.73
N ALA A 158 9.76 -12.48 -3.30
CA ALA A 158 9.39 -13.83 -2.86
C ALA A 158 10.56 -14.82 -3.03
N LYS A 159 11.33 -14.72 -4.12
CA LYS A 159 12.52 -15.56 -4.32
C LYS A 159 13.65 -15.26 -3.33
N LYS A 160 13.84 -13.98 -2.97
CA LYS A 160 14.95 -13.53 -2.12
C LYS A 160 14.64 -13.64 -0.62
N TYR A 161 13.39 -13.39 -0.23
CA TYR A 161 12.96 -13.20 1.16
C TYR A 161 11.64 -13.89 1.52
N SER A 162 11.21 -14.93 0.79
CA SER A 162 9.91 -15.65 0.93
C SER A 162 9.22 -15.53 2.30
N GLN A 163 9.80 -16.12 3.36
CA GLN A 163 9.17 -16.14 4.69
C GLN A 163 8.97 -14.74 5.28
N GLN A 164 9.91 -13.81 5.04
CA GLN A 164 9.83 -12.45 5.59
C GLN A 164 8.78 -11.62 4.83
N VAL A 165 8.60 -11.88 3.53
CA VAL A 165 7.52 -11.25 2.75
C VAL A 165 6.18 -11.59 3.34
N GLU A 166 5.93 -12.86 3.66
CA GLU A 166 4.67 -13.32 4.29
C GLU A 166 4.48 -12.82 5.73
N GLN A 167 5.55 -12.40 6.41
CA GLN A 167 5.46 -11.81 7.75
C GLN A 167 5.11 -10.32 7.72
N ILE A 168 5.58 -9.60 6.71
CA ILE A 168 5.40 -8.15 6.58
C ILE A 168 4.11 -7.85 5.81
N PHE A 169 3.77 -8.69 4.84
CA PHE A 169 2.70 -8.44 3.88
C PHE A 169 1.68 -9.57 3.85
N ARG A 170 0.41 -9.16 3.77
CA ARG A 170 -0.73 -10.03 3.51
C ARG A 170 -1.24 -9.82 2.09
N PRO A 171 -1.43 -10.90 1.30
CA PRO A 171 -2.03 -10.79 -0.02
C PRO A 171 -3.51 -10.38 0.09
N ILE A 172 -4.00 -9.67 -0.93
CA ILE A 172 -5.42 -9.34 -1.04
C ILE A 172 -6.13 -10.54 -1.68
N ASP A 173 -6.74 -11.38 -0.85
CA ASP A 173 -7.52 -12.54 -1.28
C ASP A 173 -9.05 -12.29 -1.18
N PRO A 174 -9.90 -13.16 -1.78
CA PRO A 174 -11.35 -12.97 -1.75
C PRO A 174 -11.97 -12.94 -0.35
N ASP A 175 -11.35 -13.61 0.62
CA ASP A 175 -11.83 -13.77 1.99
C ASP A 175 -11.32 -12.64 2.92
N LEU A 176 -10.39 -11.81 2.43
CA LEU A 176 -9.90 -10.65 3.16
C LEU A 176 -11.03 -9.64 3.38
N ASP A 177 -11.27 -9.35 4.65
CA ASP A 177 -12.20 -8.35 5.16
C ASP A 177 -11.60 -7.73 6.44
N PHE A 178 -12.20 -6.64 6.90
CA PHE A 178 -11.86 -6.04 8.18
C PHE A 178 -12.05 -7.05 9.32
N PRO A 179 -11.05 -7.23 10.22
CA PRO A 179 -11.09 -8.24 11.26
C PRO A 179 -12.13 -8.00 12.38
#